data_AF-A0A952L5C6-F1
#
_entry.id   AF-A0A952L5C6-F1
#
_cell.length_a   1.000
_cell.length_b   1.000
_cell.length_c   1.000
_cell.angle_alpha   90.00
_cell.angle_beta   90.00
_cell.angle_gamma   90.00
#
_symmetry.space_group_name_H-M   'P 1'
#
loop_
_entity.id
_entity.type
_entity.pdbx_description
1 polymer ?
#
loop_
_entity_poly.entity_id
_entity_poly.type
_entity_poly.pdbx_seq_one_letter_code
_entity_poly.pdbx_strand_id
1 'polypeptide(L)' 'MNAPRQRGQAAIEYLVVAAGLILALFVVEFGGRTGAQYLAEAVRLFFQNLTYFLSLP' A
#
# COMPACT_ATOMS: atom_id res chain seq x y z
N MET A 1 -8.16 -33.34 -13.92
CA MET A 1 -7.83 -31.90 -13.99
C MET A 1 -8.80 -31.12 -13.10
N ASN A 2 -8.46 -30.88 -11.84
CA ASN A 2 -9.31 -30.16 -10.88
C ASN A 2 -8.94 -28.67 -10.81
N ALA A 3 -9.10 -27.94 -11.92
CA ALA A 3 -8.75 -26.53 -12.05
C ALA A 3 -9.75 -25.47 -11.47
N PRO A 4 -11.04 -25.76 -11.15
CA PRO A 4 -11.94 -24.71 -10.63
C PRO A 4 -11.64 -24.28 -9.20
N ARG A 5 -11.23 -25.23 -8.35
CA ARG A 5 -11.09 -25.02 -6.90
C ARG A 5 -9.88 -24.15 -6.54
N GLN A 6 -8.82 -24.21 -7.35
CA GLN A 6 -7.61 -23.40 -7.20
C GLN A 6 -7.85 -21.89 -7.43
N ARG A 7 -8.76 -21.53 -8.34
CA ARG A 7 -9.07 -20.12 -8.65
C ARG A 7 -9.85 -19.42 -7.53
N GLY A 8 -10.84 -20.10 -6.95
CA GLY A 8 -11.63 -19.56 -5.84
C GLY A 8 -10.81 -19.38 -4.56
N GLN A 9 -9.88 -20.31 -4.30
CA GLN A 9 -8.99 -20.22 -3.14
C GLN A 9 -8.00 -19.04 -3.28
N ALA A 10 -7.38 -18.87 -4.45
CA ALA A 10 -6.51 -17.72 -4.70
C ALA A 10 -7.27 -16.38 -4.53
N ALA A 11 -8.51 -16.29 -5.01
CA ALA A 11 -9.32 -15.08 -4.86
C ALA A 11 -9.59 -14.71 -3.40
N ILE A 12 -9.85 -15.69 -2.53
CA ILE A 12 -10.06 -15.47 -1.09
C ILE A 12 -8.76 -14.99 -0.44
N GLU A 13 -7.63 -15.62 -0.77
CA GLU A 13 -6.31 -15.20 -0.27
C GLU A 13 -6.02 -13.74 -0.62
N TYR A 14 -6.25 -13.34 -1.88
CA TYR A 14 -6.10 -11.94 -2.29
C TYR A 14 -7.03 -10.99 -1.52
N LEU A 15 -8.28 -11.41 -1.28
CA LEU A 15 -9.25 -10.59 -0.56
C LEU A 15 -8.84 -10.38 0.90
N VAL A 16 -8.32 -11.43 1.56
CA VAL A 16 -7.80 -11.35 2.93
C VAL A 16 -6.57 -10.45 3.01
N VAL A 17 -5.62 -10.59 2.09
CA VAL A 17 -4.43 -9.74 2.02
C VAL A 17 -4.82 -8.29 1.76
N ALA A 18 -5.71 -8.05 0.79
CA ALA A 18 -6.19 -6.71 0.47
C ALA A 18 -6.93 -6.06 1.64
N ALA A 19 -7.79 -6.81 2.34
CA ALA A 19 -8.48 -6.33 3.53
C ALA A 19 -7.49 -5.99 4.66
N GLY A 20 -6.50 -6.85 4.90
CA GLY A 20 -5.43 -6.57 5.87
C GLY A 20 -4.65 -5.31 5.53
N LEU A 21 -4.33 -5.10 4.25
CA LEU A 21 -3.64 -3.91 3.77
C LEU A 21 -4.49 -2.64 3.97
N ILE A 22 -5.79 -2.72 3.66
CA ILE A 22 -6.73 -1.61 3.86
C ILE A 22 -6.82 -1.24 5.34
N LEU A 23 -6.95 -2.23 6.23
CA LEU A 23 -7.00 -1.98 7.67
C LEU A 23 -5.71 -1.31 8.16
N ALA A 24 -4.55 -1.83 7.74
CA ALA A 24 -3.25 -1.28 8.13
C ALA A 24 -3.03 0.16 7.61
N LEU A 25 -3.51 0.47 6.41
CA LEU A 25 -3.30 1.78 5.79
C LEU A 25 -4.33 2.82 6.24
N PHE A 26 -5.58 2.44 6.44
CA PHE A 26 -6.68 3.40 6.56
C PHE A 26 -7.43 3.35 7.90
N VAL A 27 -7.34 2.25 8.65
CA VAL A 27 -8.12 2.08 9.89
C VAL A 27 -7.25 2.20 11.14
N VAL A 28 -6.02 1.70 11.11
CA VAL A 28 -5.11 1.80 12.25
C VAL A 28 -4.41 3.16 12.23
N GLU A 29 -4.67 3.95 13.27
CA GLU A 29 -3.99 5.22 13.51
C GLU A 29 -2.80 5.02 14.47
N PHE A 30 -1.65 5.58 14.11
CA PHE A 30 -0.46 5.65 14.94
C PHE A 30 -0.14 7.13 15.19
N GLY A 31 -0.24 7.57 16.45
CA GLY A 31 0.05 8.97 16.80
C GLY A 31 -0.89 9.99 16.12
N GLY A 32 -2.14 9.61 15.84
CA GLY A 32 -3.15 10.46 15.19
C GLY A 32 -3.01 10.57 13.67
N ARG A 33 -2.18 9.73 13.04
CA ARG A 33 -2.06 9.62 11.58
C ARG A 33 -2.27 8.19 11.12
N THR A 34 -2.92 8.02 9.98
CA THR A 34 -3.09 6.71 9.34
C THR A 34 -1.86 6.31 8.53
N GLY A 35 -1.65 5.01 8.31
CA GLY A 35 -0.53 4.51 7.48
C GLY A 35 -0.53 5.10 6.06
N ALA A 36 -1.71 5.36 5.48
CA ALA A 36 -1.85 6.01 4.18
C ALA A 36 -1.30 7.44 4.17
N GLN A 37 -1.46 8.19 5.25
CA GLN A 37 -0.90 9.54 5.38
C GLN A 37 0.63 9.50 5.45
N TYR A 38 1.20 8.54 6.20
CA TYR A 38 2.65 8.32 6.21
C TYR A 38 3.19 7.96 4.83
N LEU A 39 2.50 7.06 4.11
CA LEU A 39 2.88 6.68 2.75
C LEU A 39 2.84 7.88 1.79
N ALA A 40 1.77 8.69 1.86
CA ALA A 40 1.65 9.88 1.03
C ALA A 40 2.76 10.90 1.30
N GLU A 41 3.14 11.09 2.58
CA GLU A 41 4.25 11.97 2.97
C GLU A 41 5.60 11.44 2.46
N ALA A 42 5.86 10.13 2.59
CA ALA A 42 7.07 9.50 2.06
C ALA A 42 7.18 9.64 0.54
N VAL A 43 6.08 9.42 -0.20
CA VAL A 43 6.03 9.60 -1.65
C VAL A 43 6.31 11.07 -2.01
N ARG A 44 5.68 12.01 -1.31
CA ARG A 44 5.90 13.44 -1.53
C ARG A 44 7.36 13.83 -1.34
N LEU A 45 7.99 13.39 -0.24
CA LEU A 45 9.39 13.65 0.05
C LEU A 45 10.34 13.00 -0.97
N PHE A 46 10.02 11.77 -1.41
CA PHE A 46 10.78 11.10 -2.45
C PHE A 46 10.79 11.90 -3.76
N PHE A 47 9.62 12.31 -4.25
CA PHE A 47 9.54 13.12 -5.47
C PHE A 47 10.23 14.47 -5.31
N GLN A 48 10.08 15.12 -4.14
CA GLN A 48 10.77 16.39 -3.88
C GLN A 48 12.30 16.23 -3.94
N ASN A 49 12.85 15.17 -3.35
CA ASN A 49 14.29 14.88 -3.42
C ASN A 49 14.74 14.51 -4.84
N LEU A 50 13.93 13.75 -5.57
CA LEU A 50 14.23 13.35 -6.94
C LEU A 50 14.23 14.57 -7.87
N THR A 51 13.22 15.44 -7.76
CA THR A 51 13.17 16.72 -8.48
C THR A 51 14.34 17.62 -8.11
N TYR A 52 14.69 17.71 -6.81
CA TYR A 52 15.88 18.46 -6.38
C TYR A 52 17.15 17.92 -7.06
N PHE A 53 17.35 16.60 -7.06
CA PHE A 53 18.51 15.96 -7.67
C PHE A 53 18.56 16.17 -9.20
N LEU A 54 17.42 16.10 -9.88
CA LEU A 54 17.32 16.37 -11.32
C LEU A 54 17.48 17.86 -11.68
N SER A 55 17.25 18.77 -10.74
CA SER A 55 17.38 20.21 -10.92
C SER A 55 18.80 20.74 -10.65
N LEU A 56 19.70 19.89 -10.14
CA LEU A 56 21.11 20.23 -9.99
C LEU A 56 21.76 20.26 -11.38
N PRO A 57 22.46 21.36 -11.76
CA PRO A 57 23.14 21.48 -13.05
C PRO A 57 24.36 20.58 -13.17
#